data_AF-A0AA96LJR6-F1
#
_entry.id   AF-A0AA96LJR6-F1
#
_cell.length_a   1.000
_cell.length_b   1.000
_cell.length_c   1.000
_cell.angle_alpha   90.00
_cell.angle_beta   90.00
_cell.angle_gamma   90.00
#
_symmetry.space_group_name_H-M   'P 1'
#
loop_
_entity.id
_entity.type
_entity.pdbx_description
1 polymer ?
#
loop_
_entity_poly.entity_id
_entity_poly.type
_entity_poly.pdbx_seq_one_letter_code
_entity_poly.pdbx_strand_id
1 'polypeptide(L)'
;MFEQLRGRLIVSCQALADEPLHGASTMAQMAKAAKQGGAAAIRANGPEDIRAIKAATGLPVIGIIKRDYDGCEVYITPTSREVDELAEAGADMIAFDATRRPRPCGETLEGLTAYMKSRGIRMMADISTLEEAEYAASLGVDCVSTTLSGYTPYSPQQEEPDFALIRRAADRLTLPVLAEGRIFSPEEAVQAMAEGAYAVVVGSAITRPQVVTARYAELIRKAGNADGREGSDL
;
A
#
# COMPACT_ATOMS: atom_id res chain seq x y z
N MET A 1 -13.60 -10.14 -7.04
CA MET A 1 -12.79 -9.07 -6.42
C MET A 1 -12.38 -8.04 -7.46
N PHE A 2 -11.53 -8.36 -8.45
CA PHE A 2 -11.04 -7.34 -9.40
C PHE A 2 -12.11 -6.50 -10.10
N GLU A 3 -13.17 -7.10 -10.66
CA GLU A 3 -14.28 -6.32 -11.25
C GLU A 3 -14.91 -5.29 -10.29
N GLN A 4 -14.91 -5.56 -8.97
CA GLN A 4 -15.43 -4.63 -7.96
C GLN A 4 -14.42 -3.52 -7.60
N LEU A 5 -13.15 -3.67 -7.97
CA LEU A 5 -12.09 -2.70 -7.70
C LEU A 5 -11.86 -1.74 -8.86
N ARG A 6 -12.28 -2.09 -10.08
CA ARG A 6 -12.01 -1.30 -11.28
C ARG A 6 -12.55 0.13 -11.17
N GLY A 7 -11.66 1.12 -11.20
CA GLY A 7 -12.00 2.53 -11.06
C GLY A 7 -12.47 2.93 -9.66
N ARG A 8 -12.06 2.19 -8.62
CA ARG A 8 -12.51 2.38 -7.24
C ARG A 8 -11.35 2.68 -6.31
N LEU A 9 -11.71 3.25 -5.15
CA LEU A 9 -10.80 3.53 -4.06
C LEU A 9 -10.66 2.31 -3.13
N ILE A 10 -9.42 1.99 -2.80
CA ILE A 10 -9.03 1.08 -1.73
C ILE A 10 -8.42 1.95 -0.63
N VAL A 11 -8.88 1.77 0.61
CA VAL A 11 -8.32 2.52 1.74
C VAL A 11 -7.37 1.63 2.54
N SER A 12 -6.15 2.09 2.75
CA SER A 12 -5.18 1.39 3.60
C SER A 12 -5.38 1.79 5.06
N CYS A 13 -6.02 0.91 5.83
CA CYS A 13 -6.20 1.04 7.27
C CYS A 13 -5.07 0.31 8.00
N GLN A 14 -3.99 1.04 8.29
CA GLN A 14 -2.81 0.52 8.97
C GLN A 14 -2.33 1.51 10.03
N ALA A 15 -2.03 1.02 11.23
CA ALA A 15 -1.30 1.75 12.27
C ALA A 15 -0.26 0.81 12.91
N LEU A 16 1.02 1.16 12.79
CA LEU A 16 2.12 0.43 13.43
C LEU A 16 2.09 0.60 14.95
N ALA A 17 2.85 -0.23 15.68
CA ALA A 17 2.83 -0.27 17.15
C ALA A 17 3.21 1.06 17.82
N ASP A 18 3.98 1.90 17.13
CA ASP A 18 4.42 3.22 17.55
C ASP A 18 3.45 4.34 17.15
N GLU A 19 2.36 4.03 16.43
CA GLU A 19 1.38 5.02 15.97
C GLU A 19 0.19 5.18 16.93
N PRO A 20 -0.36 6.41 17.07
CA PRO A 20 -1.38 6.71 18.08
C PRO A 20 -2.71 5.96 17.89
N LEU A 21 -3.00 5.48 16.68
CA LEU A 21 -4.21 4.74 16.36
C LEU A 21 -4.01 3.22 16.34
N HIS A 22 -2.87 2.72 16.83
CA HIS A 22 -2.59 1.29 16.86
C HIS A 22 -3.69 0.50 17.59
N GLY A 23 -4.13 -0.60 16.97
CA GLY A 23 -5.08 -1.54 17.56
C GLY A 23 -6.26 -1.90 16.64
N ALA A 24 -6.63 -3.18 16.66
CA ALA A 24 -7.63 -3.75 15.77
C ALA A 24 -9.01 -3.10 15.86
N SER A 25 -9.45 -2.70 17.07
CA SER A 25 -10.72 -2.00 17.27
C SER A 25 -10.74 -0.64 16.53
N THR A 26 -9.65 0.12 16.63
CA THR A 26 -9.49 1.42 15.96
C THR A 26 -9.43 1.24 14.44
N MET A 27 -8.67 0.26 13.95
CA MET A 27 -8.60 -0.02 12.51
C MET A 27 -9.93 -0.51 11.94
N ALA A 28 -10.72 -1.28 12.69
CA ALA A 28 -12.07 -1.65 12.30
C ALA A 28 -13.01 -0.44 12.20
N GLN A 29 -12.90 0.53 13.12
CA GLN A 29 -13.65 1.80 13.04
C GLN A 29 -13.24 2.63 11.83
N MET A 30 -11.93 2.74 11.55
CA MET A 30 -11.43 3.43 10.36
C MET A 30 -11.89 2.77 9.06
N ALA A 31 -11.86 1.44 8.99
CA ALA A 31 -12.36 0.71 7.83
C ALA A 31 -13.88 0.87 7.65
N LYS A 32 -14.65 0.95 8.74
CA LYS A 32 -16.08 1.25 8.68
C LYS A 32 -16.34 2.66 8.14
N ALA A 33 -15.56 3.65 8.58
CA ALA A 33 -15.61 5.01 8.03
C ALA A 33 -15.25 5.02 6.53
N ALA A 34 -14.18 4.32 6.13
CA ALA A 34 -13.80 4.17 4.73
C ALA A 34 -14.91 3.54 3.88
N LYS A 35 -15.56 2.47 4.37
CA LYS A 35 -16.72 1.84 3.71
C LYS A 35 -17.86 2.85 3.52
N GLN A 36 -18.22 3.58 4.56
CA GLN A 36 -19.28 4.60 4.49
C GLN A 36 -18.92 5.74 3.54
N GLY A 37 -17.63 6.08 3.42
CA GLY A 37 -17.08 7.02 2.44
C GLY A 37 -17.00 6.49 1.01
N GLY A 38 -17.34 5.22 0.77
CA GLY A 38 -17.42 4.64 -0.57
C GLY A 38 -16.23 3.78 -1.01
N ALA A 39 -15.30 3.44 -0.10
CA ALA A 39 -14.21 2.50 -0.39
C ALA A 39 -14.75 1.12 -0.81
N ALA A 40 -14.11 0.52 -1.83
CA ALA A 40 -14.51 -0.78 -2.37
C ALA A 40 -13.78 -1.97 -1.71
N ALA A 41 -12.61 -1.72 -1.12
CA ALA A 41 -11.83 -2.69 -0.36
C ALA A 41 -10.92 -1.99 0.64
N ILE A 42 -10.32 -2.77 1.53
CA ILE A 42 -9.38 -2.28 2.56
C ILE A 42 -8.04 -2.99 2.38
N ARG A 43 -6.93 -2.24 2.54
CA ARG A 43 -5.59 -2.81 2.75
C ARG A 43 -5.26 -2.75 4.24
N ALA A 44 -4.88 -3.87 4.85
CA ALA A 44 -4.70 -3.98 6.30
C ALA A 44 -3.42 -4.75 6.66
N ASN A 45 -2.83 -4.40 7.82
CA ASN A 45 -1.59 -4.99 8.31
C ASN A 45 -1.84 -5.83 9.56
N GLY A 46 -1.58 -7.13 9.48
CA GLY A 46 -1.65 -8.04 10.63
C GLY A 46 -2.95 -8.85 10.72
N PRO A 47 -2.89 -10.09 11.25
CA PRO A 47 -4.05 -10.97 11.37
C PRO A 47 -5.22 -10.40 12.20
N GLU A 48 -4.91 -9.71 13.30
CA GLU A 48 -5.95 -9.18 14.21
C GLU A 48 -6.78 -8.08 13.55
N ASP A 49 -6.10 -7.13 12.91
CA ASP A 49 -6.73 -6.03 12.16
C ASP A 49 -7.58 -6.57 11.01
N ILE A 50 -7.07 -7.56 10.25
CA ILE A 50 -7.81 -8.19 9.15
C ILE A 50 -9.11 -8.81 9.65
N ARG A 51 -9.06 -9.62 10.71
CA ARG A 51 -10.28 -10.24 11.28
C ARG A 51 -11.29 -9.20 11.74
N ALA A 52 -10.83 -8.17 12.44
CA ALA A 52 -11.70 -7.10 12.96
C ALA A 52 -12.33 -6.27 11.83
N ILE A 53 -11.54 -5.92 10.81
CA ILE A 53 -12.01 -5.17 9.63
C ILE A 53 -13.03 -5.98 8.83
N LYS A 54 -12.77 -7.27 8.60
CA LYS A 54 -13.74 -8.14 7.90
C LYS A 54 -15.05 -8.24 8.67
N ALA A 55 -14.99 -8.44 9.99
CA ALA A 55 -16.18 -8.50 10.83
C ALA A 55 -16.98 -7.18 10.82
N ALA A 56 -16.31 -6.03 10.84
CA ALA A 56 -16.96 -4.73 10.90
C ALA A 56 -17.51 -4.25 9.54
N THR A 57 -16.90 -4.65 8.43
CA THR A 57 -17.17 -4.05 7.11
C THR A 57 -17.74 -5.03 6.09
N GLY A 58 -17.37 -6.31 6.14
CA GLY A 58 -17.65 -7.27 5.05
C GLY A 58 -17.05 -6.89 3.69
N LEU A 59 -16.14 -5.91 3.64
CA LEU A 59 -15.41 -5.57 2.41
C LEU A 59 -14.29 -6.58 2.14
N PRO A 60 -13.87 -6.75 0.86
CA PRO A 60 -12.65 -7.46 0.54
C PRO A 60 -11.43 -6.81 1.24
N VAL A 61 -10.53 -7.65 1.76
CA VAL A 61 -9.32 -7.20 2.45
C VAL A 61 -8.07 -7.72 1.73
N ILE A 62 -7.18 -6.78 1.39
CA ILE A 62 -5.81 -7.02 0.96
C ILE A 62 -4.94 -7.05 2.21
N GLY A 63 -4.45 -8.23 2.58
CA GLY A 63 -3.68 -8.44 3.80
C GLY A 63 -2.17 -8.33 3.55
N ILE A 64 -1.47 -7.71 4.51
CA ILE A 64 0.00 -7.77 4.63
C ILE A 64 0.40 -8.04 6.07
N ILE A 65 1.63 -8.51 6.28
CA ILE A 65 2.29 -8.44 7.58
C ILE A 65 3.62 -7.75 7.38
N LYS A 66 3.77 -6.58 8.01
CA LYS A 66 5.06 -5.89 8.13
C LYS A 66 5.84 -6.51 9.28
N ARG A 67 6.95 -7.17 8.97
CA ARG A 67 7.82 -7.86 9.95
C ARG A 67 9.27 -7.71 9.53
N ASP A 68 10.08 -7.17 10.44
CA ASP A 68 11.52 -7.05 10.25
C ASP A 68 12.22 -8.38 10.52
N TYR A 69 13.27 -8.64 9.73
CA TYR A 69 14.15 -9.79 9.89
C TYR A 69 15.60 -9.31 9.88
N ASP A 70 16.41 -9.86 10.78
CA ASP A 70 17.82 -9.48 10.93
C ASP A 70 18.57 -9.60 9.59
N GLY A 71 19.21 -8.51 9.17
CA GLY A 71 20.01 -8.45 7.95
C GLY A 71 19.21 -8.44 6.64
N CYS A 72 17.89 -8.20 6.69
CA CYS A 72 17.04 -8.17 5.51
C CYS A 72 16.24 -6.87 5.43
N GLU A 73 16.22 -6.24 4.24
CA GLU A 73 15.42 -5.02 4.00
C GLU A 73 13.98 -5.32 3.59
N VAL A 74 13.66 -6.57 3.26
CA VAL A 74 12.31 -6.98 2.86
C VAL A 74 11.49 -7.20 4.12
N TYR A 75 10.44 -6.40 4.28
CA TYR A 75 9.60 -6.41 5.48
C TYR A 75 8.10 -6.62 5.20
N ILE A 76 7.62 -6.44 3.96
CA ILE A 76 6.20 -6.65 3.62
C ILE A 76 5.99 -8.12 3.22
N THR A 77 5.36 -8.89 4.12
CA THR A 77 5.03 -10.32 3.95
C THR A 77 6.25 -11.11 3.40
N PRO A 78 7.38 -11.11 4.13
CA PRO A 78 8.66 -11.58 3.62
C PRO A 78 8.71 -13.09 3.37
N THR A 79 7.96 -13.91 4.12
CA THR A 79 8.08 -15.38 4.08
C THR A 79 6.73 -16.08 3.97
N SER A 80 6.76 -17.39 3.69
CA SER A 80 5.58 -18.26 3.72
C SER A 80 4.86 -18.26 5.06
N ARG A 81 5.56 -17.98 6.17
CA ARG A 81 4.94 -17.83 7.49
C ARG A 81 3.91 -16.71 7.52
N GLU A 82 4.23 -15.53 7.01
CA GLU A 82 3.29 -14.41 7.00
C GLU A 82 2.12 -14.68 6.06
N VAL A 83 2.37 -15.38 4.95
CA VAL A 83 1.31 -15.81 4.03
C VAL A 83 0.29 -16.70 4.74
N ASP A 84 0.75 -17.69 5.51
CA ASP A 84 -0.14 -18.58 6.26
C ASP A 84 -0.94 -17.81 7.32
N GLU A 85 -0.28 -16.95 8.10
CA GLU A 85 -0.93 -16.09 9.11
C GLU A 85 -2.04 -15.21 8.50
N LEU A 86 -1.82 -14.69 7.28
CA LEU A 86 -2.78 -13.87 6.54
C LEU A 86 -3.94 -14.68 5.94
N ALA A 87 -3.65 -15.86 5.40
CA ALA A 87 -4.65 -16.76 4.85
C ALA A 87 -5.60 -17.26 5.96
N GLU A 88 -5.05 -17.62 7.13
CA GLU A 88 -5.82 -18.00 8.32
C GLU A 88 -6.65 -16.84 8.88
N ALA A 89 -6.16 -15.60 8.77
CA ALA A 89 -6.93 -14.40 9.13
C ALA A 89 -8.10 -14.11 8.16
N GLY A 90 -8.11 -14.78 6.99
CA GLY A 90 -9.13 -14.65 5.98
C GLY A 90 -8.90 -13.50 5.00
N ALA A 91 -7.65 -13.09 4.74
CA ALA A 91 -7.37 -12.13 3.67
C ALA A 91 -7.90 -12.64 2.31
N ASP A 92 -8.51 -11.76 1.51
CA ASP A 92 -9.06 -12.12 0.19
C ASP A 92 -7.99 -12.08 -0.93
N MET A 93 -6.92 -11.35 -0.65
CA MET A 93 -5.70 -11.18 -1.44
C MET A 93 -4.55 -10.87 -0.49
N ILE A 94 -3.36 -11.38 -0.79
CA ILE A 94 -2.15 -11.13 0.01
C ILE A 94 -1.20 -10.27 -0.82
N ALA A 95 -0.82 -9.13 -0.24
CA ALA A 95 0.24 -8.30 -0.79
C ALA A 95 1.59 -8.65 -0.14
N PHE A 96 2.64 -8.60 -0.94
CA PHE A 96 3.99 -8.94 -0.53
C PHE A 96 4.99 -8.13 -1.33
N ASP A 97 6.14 -7.85 -0.72
CA ASP A 97 7.27 -7.24 -1.40
C ASP A 97 7.72 -8.14 -2.56
N ALA A 98 7.65 -7.63 -3.78
CA ALA A 98 8.07 -8.32 -4.99
C ALA A 98 9.33 -7.70 -5.61
N THR A 99 10.13 -7.02 -4.79
CA THR A 99 11.42 -6.50 -5.21
C THR A 99 12.42 -7.61 -5.48
N ARG A 100 13.53 -7.28 -6.15
CA ARG A 100 14.64 -8.23 -6.41
C ARG A 100 15.60 -8.38 -5.23
N ARG A 101 15.28 -7.78 -4.08
CA ARG A 101 16.15 -7.82 -2.89
C ARG A 101 16.14 -9.20 -2.22
N PRO A 102 17.22 -9.58 -1.52
CA PRO A 102 17.25 -10.83 -0.76
C PRO A 102 16.13 -10.89 0.28
N ARG A 103 15.47 -12.04 0.39
CA ARG A 103 14.45 -12.33 1.40
C ARG A 103 15.06 -13.10 2.57
N PRO A 104 14.45 -13.07 3.77
CA PRO A 104 14.99 -13.76 4.92
C PRO A 104 14.80 -15.28 4.80
N CYS A 105 15.49 -16.03 5.67
CA CYS A 105 15.32 -17.48 5.82
C CYS A 105 15.57 -18.32 4.54
N GLY A 106 16.29 -17.78 3.55
CA GLY A 106 16.54 -18.47 2.28
C GLY A 106 15.33 -18.52 1.35
N GLU A 107 14.25 -17.78 1.66
CA GLU A 107 13.10 -17.61 0.79
C GLU A 107 13.50 -16.90 -0.51
N THR A 108 12.78 -17.21 -1.58
CA THR A 108 12.93 -16.52 -2.88
C THR A 108 11.57 -16.02 -3.33
N LEU A 109 11.56 -15.03 -4.23
CA LEU A 109 10.31 -14.50 -4.76
C LEU A 109 9.55 -15.59 -5.55
N GLU A 110 10.29 -16.37 -6.32
CA GLU A 110 9.81 -17.53 -7.09
C GLU A 110 9.25 -18.62 -6.17
N GLY A 111 9.94 -18.92 -5.07
CA GLY A 111 9.49 -19.88 -4.07
C GLY A 111 8.19 -19.46 -3.40
N LEU A 112 8.12 -18.20 -2.96
CA LEU A 112 6.94 -17.65 -2.29
C LEU A 112 5.73 -17.55 -3.22
N THR A 113 5.92 -17.11 -4.46
CA THR A 113 4.86 -17.06 -5.47
C THR A 113 4.36 -18.45 -5.84
N ALA A 114 5.25 -19.43 -6.05
CA ALA A 114 4.86 -20.82 -6.28
C ALA A 114 4.09 -21.41 -5.08
N TYR A 115 4.52 -21.09 -3.87
CA TYR A 115 3.86 -21.48 -2.62
C TYR A 115 2.41 -20.97 -2.56
N MET A 116 2.20 -19.67 -2.77
CA MET A 116 0.88 -19.04 -2.79
C MET A 116 -0.01 -19.58 -3.91
N LYS A 117 0.55 -19.74 -5.11
CA LYS A 117 -0.16 -20.28 -6.27
C LYS A 117 -0.66 -21.70 -6.04
N SER A 118 0.15 -22.56 -5.41
CA SER A 118 -0.24 -23.94 -5.09
C SER A 118 -1.43 -24.03 -4.12
N ARG A 119 -1.70 -22.96 -3.37
CA ARG A 119 -2.79 -22.83 -2.39
C ARG A 119 -3.99 -22.04 -2.91
N GLY A 120 -3.95 -21.55 -4.16
CA GLY A 120 -5.00 -20.71 -4.73
C GLY A 120 -5.12 -19.34 -4.06
N ILE A 121 -4.05 -18.85 -3.44
CA ILE A 121 -3.99 -17.52 -2.83
C ILE A 121 -3.86 -16.47 -3.93
N ARG A 122 -4.68 -15.41 -3.85
CA ARG A 122 -4.56 -14.25 -4.74
C ARG A 122 -3.42 -13.36 -4.31
N MET A 123 -2.60 -12.95 -5.27
CA MET A 123 -1.31 -12.32 -5.08
C MET A 123 -1.29 -10.88 -5.62
N MET A 124 -0.87 -9.94 -4.78
CA MET A 124 -0.57 -8.56 -5.15
C MET A 124 0.92 -8.29 -4.94
N ALA A 125 1.65 -8.04 -6.03
CA ALA A 125 3.08 -7.74 -5.98
C ALA A 125 3.32 -6.26 -5.69
N ASP A 126 3.84 -5.92 -4.51
CA ASP A 126 4.33 -4.58 -4.23
C ASP A 126 5.70 -4.40 -4.89
N ILE A 127 5.79 -3.48 -5.85
CA ILE A 127 6.99 -3.25 -6.66
C ILE A 127 7.51 -1.82 -6.50
N SER A 128 8.76 -1.60 -6.88
CA SER A 128 9.42 -0.30 -6.90
C SER A 128 9.89 0.12 -8.28
N THR A 129 10.02 -0.80 -9.23
CA THR A 129 10.38 -0.51 -10.63
C THR A 129 9.53 -1.27 -11.65
N LEU A 130 9.62 -0.88 -12.92
CA LEU A 130 8.91 -1.56 -14.01
C LEU A 130 9.42 -2.99 -14.21
N GLU A 131 10.74 -3.18 -14.09
CA GLU A 131 11.40 -4.47 -14.27
C GLU A 131 10.93 -5.47 -13.19
N GLU A 132 10.70 -4.99 -11.96
CA GLU A 132 10.08 -5.78 -10.90
C GLU A 132 8.63 -6.15 -11.22
N ALA A 133 7.87 -5.22 -11.82
CA ALA A 133 6.50 -5.46 -12.22
C ALA A 133 6.40 -6.53 -13.33
N GLU A 134 7.21 -6.42 -14.38
CA GLU A 134 7.31 -7.42 -15.46
C GLU A 134 7.77 -8.77 -14.93
N TYR A 135 8.73 -8.78 -14.01
CA TYR A 135 9.22 -10.00 -13.40
C TYR A 135 8.14 -10.67 -12.53
N ALA A 136 7.48 -9.94 -11.65
CA ALA A 136 6.37 -10.45 -10.84
C ALA A 136 5.22 -11.00 -11.74
N ALA A 137 4.90 -10.31 -12.83
CA ALA A 137 3.93 -10.77 -13.80
C ALA A 137 4.32 -12.13 -14.41
N SER A 138 5.61 -12.34 -14.72
CA SER A 138 6.13 -13.61 -15.25
C SER A 138 6.00 -14.78 -14.26
N LEU A 139 5.97 -14.49 -12.95
CA LEU A 139 5.75 -15.47 -11.89
C LEU A 139 4.25 -15.80 -11.68
N GLY A 140 3.36 -15.05 -12.34
CA GLY A 140 1.92 -15.30 -12.33
C GLY A 140 1.19 -14.73 -11.11
N VAL A 141 1.60 -13.54 -10.65
CA VAL A 141 0.81 -12.74 -9.69
C VAL A 141 -0.49 -12.24 -10.34
N ASP A 142 -1.50 -11.92 -9.53
CA ASP A 142 -2.81 -11.49 -10.04
C ASP A 142 -2.88 -9.98 -10.31
N CYS A 143 -2.08 -9.18 -9.61
CA CYS A 143 -1.90 -7.75 -9.86
C CYS A 143 -0.56 -7.23 -9.32
N VAL A 144 -0.20 -6.01 -9.72
CA VAL A 144 0.97 -5.28 -9.20
C VAL A 144 0.54 -3.98 -8.54
N SER A 145 1.36 -3.48 -7.61
CA SER A 145 1.15 -2.21 -6.91
C SER A 145 2.42 -1.40 -6.83
N THR A 146 2.34 -0.08 -7.05
CA THR A 146 3.51 0.82 -7.02
C THR A 146 4.02 1.16 -5.61
N THR A 147 3.52 0.46 -4.59
CA THR A 147 3.70 0.69 -3.15
C THR A 147 5.14 1.00 -2.75
N LEU A 148 6.13 0.33 -3.35
CA LEU A 148 7.54 0.41 -2.93
C LEU A 148 8.38 1.38 -3.76
N SER A 149 7.82 2.02 -4.80
CA SER A 149 8.56 3.07 -5.53
C SER A 149 8.87 4.23 -4.59
N GLY A 150 10.14 4.64 -4.50
CA GLY A 150 10.63 5.63 -3.54
C GLY A 150 10.90 5.08 -2.14
N TYR A 151 10.67 3.79 -1.90
CA TYR A 151 10.97 3.11 -0.63
C TYR A 151 12.08 2.05 -0.79
N THR A 152 12.73 2.00 -1.95
CA THR A 152 13.95 1.22 -2.19
C THR A 152 15.08 2.15 -2.65
N PRO A 153 16.35 1.88 -2.33
CA PRO A 153 17.46 2.80 -2.63
C PRO A 153 17.68 3.09 -4.13
N TYR A 154 17.20 2.21 -5.01
CA TYR A 154 17.40 2.28 -6.45
C TYR A 154 16.16 2.73 -7.24
N SER A 155 15.00 2.90 -6.58
CA SER A 155 13.81 3.46 -7.22
C SER A 155 13.81 4.99 -7.11
N PRO A 156 12.99 5.70 -7.93
CA PRO A 156 12.93 7.16 -7.92
C PRO A 156 12.64 7.73 -6.52
N GLN A 157 13.55 8.58 -6.01
CA GLN A 157 13.38 9.26 -4.73
C GLN A 157 12.64 10.58 -4.96
N GLN A 158 11.32 10.59 -4.72
CA GLN A 158 10.45 11.74 -4.99
C GLN A 158 9.31 11.85 -3.98
N GLU A 159 8.75 13.06 -3.84
CA GLU A 159 7.64 13.35 -2.92
C GLU A 159 6.27 12.98 -3.50
N GLU A 160 6.13 13.02 -4.82
CA GLU A 160 4.86 12.77 -5.53
C GLU A 160 4.63 11.27 -5.80
N PRO A 161 3.39 10.85 -6.07
CA PRO A 161 3.09 9.52 -6.60
C PRO A 161 3.92 9.22 -7.86
N ASP A 162 4.34 7.97 -8.05
CA ASP A 162 5.10 7.58 -9.24
C ASP A 162 4.19 7.32 -10.45
N PHE A 163 3.63 8.42 -10.98
CA PHE A 163 2.78 8.42 -12.17
C PHE A 163 3.47 7.80 -13.40
N ALA A 164 4.79 7.97 -13.52
CA ALA A 164 5.55 7.41 -14.62
C ALA A 164 5.60 5.88 -14.54
N LEU A 165 5.80 5.32 -13.34
CA LEU A 165 5.74 3.88 -13.12
C LEU A 165 4.33 3.33 -13.35
N ILE A 166 3.29 4.02 -12.86
CA ILE A 166 1.89 3.63 -13.09
C ILE A 166 1.61 3.50 -14.59
N ARG A 167 1.91 4.55 -15.38
CA ARG A 167 1.70 4.57 -16.83
C ARG A 167 2.48 3.45 -17.53
N ARG A 168 3.79 3.36 -17.27
CA ARG A 168 4.66 2.38 -17.91
C ARG A 168 4.22 0.95 -17.59
N ALA A 169 3.80 0.67 -16.35
CA ALA A 169 3.31 -0.65 -15.97
C ALA A 169 1.97 -0.97 -16.64
N ALA A 170 1.04 0.00 -16.69
CA ALA A 170 -0.26 -0.18 -17.33
C ALA A 170 -0.14 -0.41 -18.84
N ASP A 171 0.83 0.24 -19.50
CA ASP A 171 1.11 0.05 -20.93
C ASP A 171 1.74 -1.32 -21.25
N ARG A 172 2.50 -1.89 -20.30
CA ARG A 172 3.33 -3.09 -20.53
C ARG A 172 2.68 -4.37 -20.04
N LEU A 173 1.90 -4.30 -18.97
CA LEU A 173 1.30 -5.46 -18.33
C LEU A 173 -0.15 -5.64 -18.77
N THR A 174 -0.58 -6.89 -18.86
CA THR A 174 -2.00 -7.24 -19.04
C THR A 174 -2.73 -7.37 -17.71
N LEU A 175 -1.99 -7.42 -16.60
CA LEU A 175 -2.50 -7.53 -15.23
C LEU A 175 -2.95 -6.16 -14.71
N PRO A 176 -3.92 -6.10 -13.78
CA PRO A 176 -4.26 -4.88 -13.06
C PRO A 176 -3.05 -4.23 -12.38
N VAL A 177 -2.89 -2.91 -12.58
CA VAL A 177 -1.91 -2.06 -11.88
C VAL A 177 -2.65 -1.22 -10.84
N LEU A 178 -2.32 -1.39 -9.57
CA LEU A 178 -2.86 -0.59 -8.48
C LEU A 178 -1.91 0.57 -8.19
N ALA A 179 -2.43 1.80 -8.24
CA ALA A 179 -1.64 2.97 -7.87
C ALA A 179 -1.62 3.11 -6.36
N GLU A 180 -0.43 2.98 -5.77
CA GLU A 180 -0.23 3.07 -4.32
C GLU A 180 1.09 3.79 -4.02
N GLY A 181 1.07 4.59 -2.95
CA GLY A 181 2.23 5.35 -2.48
C GLY A 181 2.09 6.85 -2.71
N ARG A 182 2.20 7.62 -1.64
CA ARG A 182 2.23 9.10 -1.61
C ARG A 182 1.03 9.86 -2.19
N ILE A 183 -0.02 9.16 -2.63
CA ILE A 183 -1.28 9.80 -3.07
C ILE A 183 -1.94 10.48 -1.87
N PHE A 184 -1.99 11.80 -1.91
CA PHE A 184 -2.41 12.66 -0.80
C PHE A 184 -3.58 13.59 -1.13
N SER A 185 -3.94 13.71 -2.40
CA SER A 185 -5.10 14.50 -2.85
C SER A 185 -6.06 13.68 -3.73
N PRO A 186 -7.35 14.03 -3.77
CA PRO A 186 -8.29 13.48 -4.75
C PRO A 186 -7.83 13.69 -6.20
N GLU A 187 -7.19 14.83 -6.50
CA GLU A 187 -6.66 15.17 -7.82
C GLU A 187 -5.56 14.21 -8.25
N GLU A 188 -4.62 13.88 -7.35
CA GLU A 188 -3.58 12.87 -7.59
C GLU A 188 -4.19 11.47 -7.81
N ALA A 189 -5.26 11.11 -7.09
CA ALA A 189 -5.95 9.84 -7.30
C ALA A 189 -6.62 9.78 -8.68
N VAL A 190 -7.25 10.88 -9.12
CA VAL A 190 -7.81 10.99 -10.48
C VAL A 190 -6.71 10.94 -11.53
N GLN A 191 -5.58 11.61 -11.29
CA GLN A 191 -4.43 11.55 -12.18
C GLN A 191 -3.91 10.12 -12.29
N ALA A 192 -3.73 9.39 -11.18
CA ALA A 192 -3.32 7.98 -11.22
C ALA A 192 -4.25 7.11 -12.08
N MET A 193 -5.56 7.35 -12.02
CA MET A 193 -6.52 6.68 -12.91
C MET A 193 -6.33 7.06 -14.38
N ALA A 194 -6.06 8.34 -14.67
CA ALA A 194 -5.76 8.81 -16.03
C ALA A 194 -4.44 8.23 -16.58
N GLU A 195 -3.50 7.90 -15.71
CA GLU A 195 -2.26 7.18 -16.04
C GLU A 195 -2.47 5.68 -16.27
N GLY A 196 -3.71 5.17 -16.21
CA GLY A 196 -4.02 3.77 -16.51
C GLY A 196 -4.06 2.86 -15.29
N ALA A 197 -4.04 3.40 -14.07
CA ALA A 197 -4.28 2.59 -12.87
C ALA A 197 -5.64 1.88 -12.96
N TYR A 198 -5.68 0.64 -12.53
CA TYR A 198 -6.91 -0.15 -12.42
C TYR A 198 -7.73 0.28 -11.20
N ALA A 199 -7.05 0.60 -10.10
CA ALA A 199 -7.63 1.11 -8.85
C ALA A 199 -6.55 1.91 -8.09
N VAL A 200 -6.98 2.68 -7.08
CA VAL A 200 -6.07 3.52 -6.28
C VAL A 200 -6.13 3.10 -4.81
N VAL A 201 -4.96 2.96 -4.17
CA VAL A 201 -4.82 2.70 -2.74
C VAL A 201 -4.33 3.97 -2.04
N VAL A 202 -5.11 4.47 -1.07
CA VAL A 202 -4.76 5.65 -0.27
C VAL A 202 -4.67 5.28 1.20
N GLY A 203 -3.54 5.61 1.82
CA GLY A 203 -3.27 5.37 3.25
C GLY A 203 -3.21 6.67 4.05
N SER A 204 -2.00 7.24 4.20
CA SER A 204 -1.69 8.33 5.14
C SER A 204 -2.65 9.51 5.09
N ALA A 205 -3.11 9.90 3.90
CA ALA A 205 -4.02 11.03 3.71
C ALA A 205 -5.44 10.80 4.29
N ILE A 206 -5.82 9.55 4.55
CA ILE A 206 -7.12 9.16 5.10
C ILE A 206 -6.96 8.65 6.54
N THR A 207 -6.01 7.76 6.79
CA THR A 207 -5.98 6.94 8.02
C THR A 207 -4.89 7.33 9.01
N ARG A 208 -4.04 8.31 8.69
CA ARG A 208 -2.98 8.80 9.59
C ARG A 208 -3.18 10.28 9.91
N PRO A 209 -4.13 10.64 10.80
CA PRO A 209 -4.43 12.03 11.11
C PRO A 209 -3.21 12.79 11.67
N GLN A 210 -2.28 12.12 12.34
CA GLN A 210 -1.02 12.73 12.79
C GLN A 210 -0.13 13.19 11.62
N VAL A 211 -0.08 12.43 10.52
CA VAL A 211 0.69 12.81 9.31
C VAL A 211 0.00 13.97 8.60
N VAL A 212 -1.33 13.91 8.45
CA VAL A 212 -2.11 15.00 7.87
C VAL A 212 -1.94 16.28 8.68
N THR A 213 -2.11 16.21 10.01
CA THR A 213 -1.95 17.36 10.91
C THR A 213 -0.55 17.97 10.82
N ALA A 214 0.50 17.13 10.82
CA ALA A 214 1.88 17.60 10.69
C ALA A 214 2.11 18.34 9.36
N ARG A 215 1.54 17.84 8.24
CA ARG A 215 1.62 18.51 6.94
C ARG A 215 0.96 19.89 6.97
N TYR A 216 -0.23 20.01 7.56
CA TYR A 216 -0.89 21.30 7.74
C TYR A 216 -0.06 22.27 8.60
N ALA A 217 0.39 21.81 9.77
CA ALA A 217 1.19 22.62 10.68
C ALA A 217 2.47 23.14 10.01
N GLU A 218 3.14 22.29 9.22
CA GLU A 218 4.36 22.66 8.53
C GLU A 218 4.14 23.69 7.42
N LEU A 219 3.11 23.51 6.59
CA LEU A 219 2.81 24.43 5.51
C LEU A 219 2.36 25.81 6.03
N ILE A 220 1.56 25.84 7.11
CA ILE A 220 1.17 27.09 7.78
C ILE A 220 2.41 27.81 8.33
N ARG A 221 3.31 27.07 9.00
CA ARG A 221 4.56 27.63 9.53
C ARG A 221 5.46 28.20 8.43
N LYS A 222 5.64 27.46 7.32
CA LYS A 222 6.42 27.91 6.16
C LYS A 222 5.83 29.17 5.52
N ALA A 223 4.52 29.22 5.34
CA ALA A 223 3.84 30.41 4.81
C ALA A 223 4.05 31.64 5.72
N GLY A 224 3.86 31.48 7.04
CA GLY A 224 4.09 32.56 8.00
C GLY A 224 5.53 33.08 8.05
N ASN A 225 6.52 32.23 7.76
CA ASN A 225 7.93 32.63 7.69
C ASN A 225 8.31 33.26 6.34
N ALA A 226 7.69 32.83 5.23
CA ALA A 226 7.93 33.39 3.90
C ALA A 226 7.36 34.81 3.76
N ASP A 227 6.31 35.12 4.53
CA ASP A 227 5.65 36.42 4.56
C ASP A 227 6.42 37.51 5.31
N GLY A 228 7.65 37.22 5.80
CA GLY A 228 8.68 38.22 6.08
C GLY A 228 8.12 39.57 6.53
N ARG A 229 7.31 39.58 7.60
CA ARG A 229 7.24 40.75 8.47
C ARG A 229 8.58 40.78 9.16
N GLU A 230 9.60 41.20 8.40
CA GLU A 230 10.72 41.93 8.95
C GLU A 230 10.08 42.94 9.90
N GLY A 231 10.38 42.80 11.19
CA GLY A 231 10.11 43.87 12.12
C GLY A 231 10.81 45.09 11.57
N SER A 232 10.04 45.96 10.92
CA SER A 232 10.41 47.35 10.76
C SER A 232 10.45 47.90 12.18
N ASP A 233 11.65 48.30 12.60
CA ASP A 233 11.89 49.21 13.70
C ASP A 233 10.75 50.21 13.84
N LEU A 234 10.15 50.29 15.04
CA LEU A 234 9.67 51.49 15.73
C LEU A 234 9.34 51.14 17.18
#